data_AF-A0A962PUF7-F1
#
_entry.id   AF-A0A962PUF7-F1
#
_cell.length_a   1.000
_cell.length_b   1.000
_cell.length_c   1.000
_cell.angle_alpha   90.00
_cell.angle_beta   90.00
_cell.angle_gamma   90.00
#
_symmetry.space_group_name_H-M   'P 1'
#
loop_
_entity.id
_entity.type
_entity.pdbx_description
1 polymer ?
#
loop_
_entity_poly.entity_id
_entity_poly.type
_entity_poly.pdbx_seq_one_letter_code
_entity_poly.pdbx_strand_id
1 'polypeptide(L)'
;MSVPYYADRTMQHWVTKTIASHDIRHTIVYSSAMAQFLPLEGAGFERKVIDFVDVDSDKWAQYAAQKLPPMRWVYQREARCLLRLEKVLARRFDAGLFVSSTEAELFRQLSPVTAHKIGFYNNGVNCEYFQPDANRDTAPTNPFAGGSRP
;
A
#
# COMPACT_ATOMS: atom_id res chain seq x y z
N MET A 1 -3.61 5.70 -12.88
CA MET A 1 -4.60 6.56 -12.22
C MET A 1 -4.33 6.63 -10.73
N SER A 2 -4.01 5.54 -10.04
CA SER A 2 -3.83 5.58 -8.57
C SER A 2 -2.69 6.49 -8.11
N VAL A 3 -1.50 6.41 -8.69
CA VAL A 3 -0.34 7.21 -8.24
C VAL A 3 -0.50 8.72 -8.50
N PRO A 4 -0.83 9.18 -9.73
CA PRO A 4 -1.02 10.61 -9.98
C PRO A 4 -2.20 11.21 -9.21
N TYR A 5 -3.21 10.40 -8.88
CA TYR A 5 -4.37 10.85 -8.12
C TYR A 5 -3.97 11.28 -6.69
N TYR A 6 -3.04 10.55 -6.07
CA TYR A 6 -2.52 10.90 -4.74
C TYR A 6 -1.33 11.85 -4.76
N ALA A 7 -0.90 12.35 -5.92
CA ALA A 7 0.24 13.25 -6.00
C ALA A 7 -0.06 14.61 -5.35
N ASP A 8 0.66 14.94 -4.29
CA ASP A 8 0.47 16.20 -3.55
C ASP A 8 1.81 16.88 -3.23
N ARG A 9 1.97 18.13 -3.66
CA ARG A 9 3.23 18.89 -3.49
C ARG A 9 3.49 19.28 -2.03
N THR A 10 2.43 19.54 -1.28
CA THR A 10 2.53 19.91 0.14
C THR A 10 3.01 18.71 0.95
N MET A 11 2.44 17.53 0.71
CA MET A 11 2.88 16.26 1.30
C MET A 11 4.32 15.94 0.91
N GLN A 12 4.67 16.08 -0.36
CA GLN A 12 6.06 15.88 -0.82
C GLN A 12 7.05 16.79 -0.07
N HIS A 13 6.74 18.08 0.02
CA HIS A 13 7.59 19.03 0.73
C HIS A 13 7.70 18.71 2.22
N TRP A 14 6.57 18.38 2.85
CA TRP A 14 6.53 18.00 4.25
C TRP A 14 7.36 16.75 4.55
N VAL A 15 7.25 15.70 3.73
CA VAL A 15 8.06 14.47 3.88
C VAL A 15 9.55 14.79 3.76
N THR A 16 9.96 15.50 2.70
CA THR A 16 11.36 15.87 2.49
C THR A 16 11.91 16.70 3.64
N LYS A 17 11.16 17.71 4.12
CA LYS A 17 11.58 18.55 5.24
C LYS A 17 11.69 17.75 6.54
N THR A 18 10.73 16.85 6.80
CA THR A 18 10.70 16.01 8.00
C THR A 18 11.89 15.06 8.05
N ILE A 19 12.21 14.40 6.93
CA ILE A 19 13.39 13.52 6.83
C ILE A 19 14.67 14.30 7.18
N ALA A 20 14.85 15.47 6.59
CA ALA A 20 16.04 16.28 6.81
C ALA A 20 16.13 16.86 8.24
N SER A 21 15.00 17.29 8.80
CA SER A 21 14.97 17.95 10.12
C SER A 21 15.22 16.98 11.28
N HIS A 22 14.93 15.70 11.08
CA HIS A 22 15.04 14.66 12.12
C HIS A 22 16.09 13.58 11.80
N ASP A 23 16.88 13.76 10.74
CA ASP A 23 17.86 12.78 10.25
C ASP A 23 17.29 11.35 10.16
N ILE A 24 16.14 11.22 9.50
CA ILE A 24 15.44 9.92 9.42
C ILE A 24 16.22 8.98 8.51
N ARG A 25 16.82 7.92 9.09
CA ARG A 25 17.60 6.91 8.37
C ARG A 25 16.84 5.62 8.05
N HIS A 26 15.73 5.38 8.76
CA HIS A 26 14.90 4.18 8.67
C HIS A 26 13.47 4.59 8.30
N THR A 27 12.89 3.93 7.30
CA THR A 27 11.57 4.29 6.79
C THR A 27 10.69 3.08 6.53
N ILE A 28 9.41 3.26 6.80
CA ILE A 28 8.34 2.35 6.40
C ILE A 28 7.36 3.16 5.55
N VAL A 29 7.07 2.66 4.34
CA VAL A 29 6.08 3.24 3.44
C VAL A 29 4.88 2.33 3.39
N TYR A 30 3.68 2.89 3.56
CA TYR A 30 2.43 2.15 3.51
C TYR A 30 1.71 2.43 2.18
N SER A 31 1.43 1.37 1.41
CA SER A 31 0.91 1.35 0.02
C SER A 31 1.90 1.79 -1.07
N SER A 32 1.74 1.21 -2.25
CA SER A 32 2.51 1.53 -3.47
C SER A 32 2.44 3.01 -3.85
N ALA A 33 1.29 3.65 -3.64
CA ALA A 33 1.06 5.03 -4.03
C ALA A 33 1.85 6.03 -3.18
N MET A 34 2.03 5.75 -1.89
CA MET A 34 2.76 6.65 -0.99
C MET A 34 4.27 6.62 -1.21
N ALA A 35 4.79 5.59 -1.89
CA ALA A 35 6.21 5.48 -2.20
C ALA A 35 6.74 6.63 -3.07
N GLN A 36 5.86 7.35 -3.78
CA GLN A 36 6.23 8.53 -4.55
C GLN A 36 6.81 9.67 -3.67
N PHE A 37 6.43 9.72 -2.40
CA PHE A 37 6.85 10.79 -1.49
C PHE A 37 8.23 10.57 -0.88
N LEU A 38 8.72 9.33 -0.86
CA LEU A 38 10.01 9.00 -0.31
C LEU A 38 11.12 9.30 -1.34
N PRO A 39 12.09 10.19 -1.05
CA PRO A 39 13.21 10.44 -1.94
C PRO A 39 14.16 9.25 -1.92
N LEU A 40 13.93 8.26 -2.80
CA LEU A 40 14.68 7.00 -2.85
C LEU A 40 16.18 7.17 -3.18
N GLU A 41 16.58 8.34 -3.65
CA GLU A 41 17.95 8.68 -4.04
C GLU A 41 18.46 9.84 -3.16
N GLY A 42 19.73 9.78 -2.77
CA GLY A 42 20.44 10.90 -2.12
C GLY A 42 20.16 11.14 -0.63
N ALA A 43 19.13 10.54 -0.04
CA ALA A 43 18.80 10.78 1.38
C ALA A 43 19.66 9.97 2.37
N GLY A 44 20.08 8.75 1.99
CA GLY A 44 20.67 7.76 2.90
C GLY A 44 19.75 7.48 4.10
N PHE A 45 19.03 6.41 4.32
CA PHE A 45 18.76 5.28 3.52
C PHE A 45 19.47 4.06 4.09
N GLU A 46 19.49 3.86 5.42
CA GLU A 46 20.00 2.63 6.04
C GLU A 46 19.01 1.47 5.88
N ARG A 47 17.71 1.76 6.06
CA ARG A 47 16.64 0.79 5.84
C ARG A 47 15.39 1.44 5.26
N LYS A 48 14.85 0.81 4.23
CA LYS A 48 13.57 1.15 3.59
C LYS A 48 12.72 -0.10 3.51
N VAL A 49 11.59 -0.09 4.21
CA VAL A 49 10.58 -1.14 4.11
C VAL A 49 9.34 -0.56 3.44
N ILE A 50 8.73 -1.31 2.54
CA ILE A 50 7.42 -0.98 2.00
C ILE A 50 6.44 -2.06 2.40
N ASP A 51 5.28 -1.64 2.91
CA ASP A 51 4.11 -2.47 3.03
C ASP A 51 3.22 -2.19 1.83
N PHE A 52 3.15 -3.16 0.91
CA PHE A 52 2.28 -3.08 -0.25
C PHE A 52 0.81 -3.25 0.14
N VAL A 53 0.55 -3.82 1.32
CA VAL A 53 -0.77 -4.22 1.81
C VAL A 53 -1.34 -5.36 0.97
N ASP A 54 -1.58 -5.12 -0.31
CA ASP A 54 -2.10 -6.07 -1.28
C ASP A 54 -1.45 -5.89 -2.67
N VAL A 55 -1.67 -6.85 -3.57
CA VAL A 55 -1.23 -6.72 -4.96
C VAL A 55 -2.26 -5.90 -5.75
N ASP A 56 -2.14 -4.57 -5.66
CA ASP A 56 -3.01 -3.61 -6.37
C ASP A 56 -3.14 -3.99 -7.86
N SER A 57 -2.01 -4.30 -8.51
CA SER A 57 -2.00 -4.67 -9.92
C SER A 57 -2.87 -5.88 -10.26
N ASP A 58 -2.99 -6.86 -9.36
CA ASP A 58 -3.85 -8.03 -9.54
C ASP A 58 -5.32 -7.64 -9.39
N LYS A 59 -5.67 -6.81 -8.40
CA LYS A 59 -7.03 -6.27 -8.26
C LYS A 59 -7.49 -5.54 -9.53
N TRP A 60 -6.63 -4.72 -10.12
CA TRP A 60 -6.94 -4.05 -11.39
C TRP A 60 -7.09 -5.04 -12.55
N ALA A 61 -6.32 -6.13 -12.57
CA ALA A 61 -6.47 -7.18 -13.57
C ALA A 61 -7.82 -7.91 -13.42
N GLN A 62 -8.24 -8.22 -12.18
CA GLN A 62 -9.54 -8.82 -11.88
C GLN A 62 -10.69 -7.88 -12.31
N TYR A 63 -10.61 -6.58 -12.00
CA TYR A 63 -11.61 -5.62 -12.48
C TYR A 63 -11.67 -5.55 -13.99
N ALA A 64 -10.52 -5.63 -14.66
CA ALA A 64 -10.50 -5.62 -16.12
C ALA A 64 -11.20 -6.84 -16.73
N ALA A 65 -11.08 -8.02 -16.10
CA ALA A 65 -11.75 -9.24 -16.57
C ALA A 65 -13.29 -9.15 -16.49
N GLN A 66 -13.82 -8.33 -15.57
CA GLN A 66 -15.25 -8.17 -15.33
C GLN A 66 -15.89 -7.02 -16.14
N LYS A 67 -15.13 -6.29 -16.96
CA LYS A 67 -15.63 -5.13 -17.72
C LYS A 67 -15.62 -5.37 -19.23
N LEU A 68 -16.53 -4.68 -19.91
CA LEU A 68 -16.55 -4.56 -21.36
C LEU A 68 -15.62 -3.42 -21.85
N PRO A 69 -15.20 -3.43 -23.11
CA PRO A 69 -14.53 -2.28 -23.72
C PRO A 69 -15.41 -1.03 -23.67
N PRO A 70 -14.83 0.18 -23.52
CA PRO A 70 -13.40 0.48 -23.47
C PRO A 70 -12.78 0.34 -22.06
N MET A 71 -13.60 0.22 -21.01
CA MET A 71 -13.11 0.22 -19.62
C MET A 71 -12.17 -0.94 -19.31
N ARG A 72 -12.39 -2.11 -19.93
CA ARG A 72 -11.46 -3.25 -19.88
C ARG A 72 -10.03 -2.86 -20.23
N TRP A 73 -9.83 -2.06 -21.28
CA TRP A 73 -8.50 -1.67 -21.74
C TRP A 73 -7.83 -0.69 -20.79
N VAL A 74 -8.61 0.24 -20.24
CA VAL A 74 -8.12 1.19 -19.22
C VAL A 74 -7.61 0.44 -18.00
N TYR A 75 -8.39 -0.53 -17.51
CA TYR A 75 -8.03 -1.31 -16.31
C TYR A 75 -6.86 -2.26 -16.58
N GLN A 76 -6.77 -2.88 -17.76
CA GLN A 76 -5.60 -3.67 -18.17
C GLN A 76 -4.33 -2.82 -18.26
N ARG A 77 -4.44 -1.58 -18.74
CA ARG A 77 -3.30 -0.65 -18.76
C ARG A 77 -2.89 -0.31 -17.33
N GLU A 78 -3.83 0.00 -16.46
CA GLU A 78 -3.55 0.33 -15.06
C GLU A 78 -2.87 -0.83 -14.33
N ALA A 79 -3.39 -2.06 -14.46
CA ALA A 79 -2.79 -3.27 -13.91
C ALA A 79 -1.31 -3.43 -14.32
N ARG A 80 -1.01 -3.25 -15.62
CA ARG A 80 0.38 -3.34 -16.13
C ARG A 80 1.28 -2.22 -15.60
N CYS A 81 0.75 -1.00 -15.48
CA CYS A 81 1.50 0.14 -14.95
C CYS A 81 1.82 -0.03 -13.47
N LEU A 82 0.84 -0.47 -12.66
CA LEU A 82 1.02 -0.73 -11.24
C LEU A 82 1.99 -1.88 -11.02
N LEU A 83 1.86 -3.00 -11.76
CA LEU A 83 2.79 -4.11 -11.63
C LEU A 83 4.24 -3.69 -11.93
N ARG A 84 4.44 -2.81 -12.91
CA ARG A 84 5.76 -2.27 -13.21
C ARG A 84 6.29 -1.43 -12.05
N LEU A 85 5.45 -0.56 -11.49
CA LEU A 85 5.81 0.26 -10.33
C LEU A 85 6.16 -0.61 -9.12
N GLU A 86 5.28 -1.53 -8.74
CA GLU A 86 5.49 -2.45 -7.61
C GLU A 86 6.82 -3.21 -7.76
N LYS A 87 7.15 -3.69 -8.97
CA LYS A 87 8.45 -4.32 -9.24
C LYS A 87 9.64 -3.37 -9.07
N VAL A 88 9.50 -2.10 -9.48
CA VAL A 88 10.55 -1.09 -9.28
C VAL A 88 10.73 -0.79 -7.80
N LEU A 89 9.63 -0.61 -7.06
CA LEU A 89 9.64 -0.38 -5.63
C LEU A 89 10.24 -1.58 -4.89
N ALA A 90 9.77 -2.79 -5.18
CA ALA A 90 10.32 -4.01 -4.62
C ALA A 90 11.83 -4.12 -4.85
N ARG A 91 12.37 -3.66 -5.99
CA ARG A 91 13.82 -3.61 -6.21
C ARG A 91 14.52 -2.57 -5.34
N ARG A 92 13.96 -1.36 -5.22
CA ARG A 92 14.56 -0.21 -4.52
C ARG A 92 14.47 -0.28 -2.99
N PHE A 93 13.52 -1.04 -2.46
CA PHE A 93 13.33 -1.23 -1.02
C PHE A 93 14.07 -2.48 -0.51
N ASP A 94 14.42 -2.48 0.78
CA ASP A 94 15.16 -3.57 1.43
C ASP A 94 14.26 -4.75 1.81
N ALA A 95 12.98 -4.48 2.08
CA ALA A 95 11.95 -5.49 2.27
C ALA A 95 10.59 -5.00 1.77
N GLY A 96 9.79 -5.93 1.24
CA GLY A 96 8.39 -5.72 0.86
C GLY A 96 7.48 -6.62 1.69
N LEU A 97 6.40 -6.07 2.24
CA LEU A 97 5.43 -6.79 3.06
C LEU A 97 4.04 -6.76 2.40
N PHE A 98 3.26 -7.79 2.68
CA PHE A 98 1.85 -7.91 2.30
C PHE A 98 1.03 -8.37 3.51
N VAL A 99 -0.28 -8.13 3.46
CA VAL A 99 -1.22 -8.44 4.55
C VAL A 99 -1.47 -9.93 4.77
N SER A 100 -1.09 -10.78 3.81
CA SER A 100 -1.30 -12.23 3.91
C SER A 100 -0.21 -13.02 3.18
N SER A 101 -0.09 -14.31 3.54
CA SER A 101 0.81 -15.23 2.85
C SER A 101 0.44 -15.39 1.37
N THR A 102 -0.86 -15.44 1.06
CA THR A 102 -1.38 -15.59 -0.30
C THR A 102 -0.97 -14.41 -1.20
N GLU A 103 -1.14 -13.17 -0.71
CA GLU A 103 -0.72 -11.96 -1.44
C GLU A 103 0.79 -11.94 -1.65
N ALA A 104 1.58 -12.28 -0.61
CA ALA A 104 3.03 -12.37 -0.73
C ALA A 104 3.47 -13.45 -1.73
N GLU A 105 2.84 -14.62 -1.73
CA GLU A 105 3.12 -15.70 -2.67
C GLU A 105 2.78 -15.32 -4.11
N LEU A 106 1.62 -14.69 -4.32
CA LEU A 106 1.23 -14.14 -5.62
C LEU A 106 2.29 -13.14 -6.11
N PHE A 107 2.70 -12.20 -5.27
CA PHE A 107 3.71 -11.21 -5.68
C PHE A 107 5.08 -11.83 -5.95
N ARG A 108 5.49 -12.87 -5.20
CA ARG A 108 6.74 -13.62 -5.46
C ARG A 108 6.72 -14.26 -6.85
N GLN A 109 5.59 -14.79 -7.30
CA GLN A 109 5.43 -15.33 -8.66
C GLN A 109 5.49 -14.20 -9.71
N LEU A 110 4.86 -13.06 -9.42
CA LEU A 110 4.86 -11.92 -10.32
C LEU A 110 6.23 -11.24 -10.43
N SER A 111 7.03 -11.22 -9.36
CA SER A 111 8.38 -10.65 -9.29
C SER A 111 9.41 -11.61 -8.68
N PRO A 112 9.81 -12.68 -9.41
CA PRO A 112 10.71 -13.71 -8.88
C PRO A 112 12.08 -13.15 -8.44
N VAL A 113 12.57 -12.12 -9.16
CA VAL A 113 13.86 -11.47 -8.88
C VAL A 113 13.91 -10.86 -7.47
N THR A 114 12.79 -10.39 -6.94
CA THR A 114 12.71 -9.77 -5.61
C THR A 114 12.12 -10.69 -4.55
N ALA A 115 11.78 -11.94 -4.89
CA ALA A 115 11.03 -12.84 -4.00
C ALA A 115 11.69 -13.08 -2.63
N HIS A 116 13.03 -13.11 -2.59
CA HIS A 116 13.84 -13.35 -1.39
C HIS A 116 13.65 -12.30 -0.28
N LYS A 117 13.11 -11.12 -0.61
CA LYS A 117 12.87 -10.03 0.34
C LYS A 117 11.39 -9.65 0.48
N ILE A 118 10.50 -10.53 0.01
CA ILE A 118 9.05 -10.39 0.18
C ILE A 118 8.61 -11.24 1.37
N GLY A 119 8.01 -10.58 2.35
CA GLY A 119 7.39 -11.19 3.53
C GLY A 119 5.90 -10.88 3.59
N PHE A 120 5.27 -11.37 4.66
CA PHE A 120 3.90 -11.03 5.00
C PHE A 120 3.75 -10.94 6.51
N TYR A 121 2.72 -10.23 6.94
CA TYR A 121 2.21 -10.28 8.29
C TYR A 121 0.70 -10.08 8.26
N ASN A 122 -0.01 -10.79 9.12
CA ASN A 122 -1.45 -10.59 9.24
C ASN A 122 -1.71 -9.39 10.16
N ASN A 123 -2.65 -8.54 9.78
CA ASN A 123 -3.08 -7.46 10.64
C ASN A 123 -3.73 -8.01 11.91
N GLY A 124 -3.39 -7.43 13.06
CA GLY A 124 -4.08 -7.66 14.31
C GLY A 124 -5.39 -6.89 14.39
N VAL A 125 -6.23 -7.27 15.34
CA VAL A 125 -7.41 -6.51 15.74
C VAL A 125 -7.19 -5.99 17.16
N ASN A 126 -7.67 -4.78 17.46
CA ASN A 126 -7.63 -4.27 18.83
C ASN A 126 -8.65 -5.04 19.68
N CYS A 127 -8.17 -6.03 20.44
CA CYS A 127 -9.02 -6.88 21.27
C CYS A 127 -9.72 -6.15 22.42
N GLU A 128 -9.24 -4.97 22.85
CA GLU A 128 -9.91 -4.16 23.87
C GLU A 128 -11.13 -3.43 23.28
N TYR A 129 -11.00 -2.97 22.03
CA TYR A 129 -12.10 -2.33 21.31
C TYR A 129 -13.12 -3.36 20.79
N PHE A 130 -12.65 -4.45 20.18
CA PHE A 130 -13.48 -5.52 19.60
C PHE A 130 -13.77 -6.64 20.59
N GLN A 131 -14.25 -6.30 21.79
CA GLN A 131 -14.69 -7.29 22.77
C GLN A 131 -16.10 -7.79 22.44
N PRO A 132 -16.34 -9.11 22.43
CA PRO A 132 -17.69 -9.67 22.22
C PRO A 132 -18.70 -9.16 23.25
N ASP A 133 -18.23 -8.96 24.48
CA ASP A 133 -19.04 -8.59 25.65
C ASP A 133 -18.96 -7.08 25.98
N ALA A 134 -18.35 -6.26 25.12
CA ALA A 134 -18.43 -4.81 25.28
C ALA A 134 -19.91 -4.39 25.23
N ASN A 135 -20.39 -3.85 26.34
CA ASN A 135 -21.76 -3.41 26.48
C ASN A 135 -22.10 -2.45 25.33
N ARG A 136 -22.99 -2.86 24.42
CA ARG A 136 -23.34 -2.09 23.21
C ARG A 136 -23.95 -0.72 23.51
N ASP A 137 -24.34 -0.48 24.76
CA ASP A 137 -24.82 0.81 25.27
C ASP A 137 -23.70 1.87 25.37
N THR A 138 -22.42 1.46 25.33
CA THR A 138 -21.26 2.36 25.24
C THR A 138 -20.56 2.27 23.88
N ALA A 139 -21.26 1.81 22.83
CA ALA A 139 -20.70 1.83 21.49
C ALA A 139 -20.24 3.26 21.17
N PRO A 140 -18.99 3.46 20.70
CA PRO A 140 -18.53 4.79 20.31
C PRO A 140 -19.52 5.34 19.29
N THR A 141 -19.90 6.60 19.46
CA THR A 141 -20.78 7.32 18.53
C THR A 141 -20.37 7.00 17.11
N ASN A 142 -21.29 6.44 16.34
CA ASN A 142 -21.06 6.16 14.93
C ASN A 142 -20.51 7.45 14.30
N PRO A 143 -19.27 7.46 13.79
CA PRO A 143 -18.69 8.66 13.20
C PRO A 143 -19.40 9.05 11.90
N PHE A 144 -20.22 8.14 11.36
CA PHE A 144 -21.07 8.38 10.21
C PHE A 144 -22.46 8.87 10.64
N ALA A 145 -23.00 9.81 9.88
CA ALA A 145 -24.35 10.32 10.09
C ALA A 145 -25.39 9.19 10.04
N GLY A 146 -26.44 9.32 10.85
CA GLY A 146 -27.54 8.35 10.88
C GLY A 146 -28.15 8.16 9.47
N GLY A 147 -28.26 6.90 9.03
CA GLY A 147 -28.75 6.56 7.69
C GLY A 147 -27.66 6.22 6.65
N SER A 148 -26.38 6.30 7.03
CA SER A 148 -25.29 5.83 6.18
C SER A 148 -25.39 4.31 6.00
N ARG A 149 -25.54 3.84 4.76
CA ARG A 149 -25.46 2.41 4.43
C ARG A 149 -23.98 1.99 4.39
N PRO A 150 -23.64 0.78 4.87
CA PRO A 150 -22.29 0.23 4.75
C PRO A 150 -21.88 0.05 3.28
#